data_AF-A0A1G1HRI8-F1
#
_entry.id   AF-A0A1G1HRI8-F1
#
_cell.length_a   1.000
_cell.length_b   1.000
_cell.length_c   1.000
_cell.angle_alpha   90.00
_cell.angle_beta   90.00
_cell.angle_gamma   90.00
#
_symmetry.space_group_name_H-M   'P 1'
#
loop_
_entity.id
_entity.type
_entity.pdbx_description
1 polymer ?
#
loop_
_entity_poly.entity_id
_entity_poly.type
_entity_poly.pdbx_seq_one_letter_code
_entity_poly.pdbx_strand_id
1 'polypeptide(L)' 'MDDAVLALKKGQDTSELGVKEFSATFRVLEDYGIEKIYVVEESLKERGLGVEDLVIQPEVIPISRVAELMEQQDILLSF' A
#
# COMPACT_ATOMS: atom_id res chain seq x y z
N MET A 1 0.46 -3.41 6.92
CA MET A 1 -0.18 -4.73 6.70
C MET A 1 -1.69 -4.59 6.93
N ASP A 2 -2.49 -5.57 6.53
CA ASP A 2 -3.92 -5.62 6.80
C ASP A 2 -4.71 -4.44 6.21
N ASP A 3 -5.26 -3.55 7.04
CA ASP A 3 -6.10 -2.42 6.60
C ASP A 3 -5.33 -1.36 5.82
N ALA A 4 -4.00 -1.33 5.93
CA ALA A 4 -3.17 -0.35 5.23
C ALA A 4 -3.37 -0.38 3.70
N VAL A 5 -3.84 -1.50 3.13
CA VAL A 5 -4.16 -1.60 1.68
C VAL A 5 -5.27 -0.63 1.26
N LEU A 6 -6.16 -0.23 2.18
CA LEU A 6 -7.23 0.74 1.91
C LEU A 6 -6.68 2.13 1.62
N ALA A 7 -5.51 2.49 2.16
CA ALA A 7 -4.86 3.77 1.89
C ALA A 7 -4.49 3.92 0.41
N LEU A 8 -4.28 2.80 -0.29
CA LEU A 8 -3.92 2.76 -1.70
C LEU A 8 -5.13 2.75 -2.64
N LYS A 9 -6.36 2.67 -2.13
CA LYS A 9 -7.56 2.55 -2.97
C LYS A 9 -7.77 3.81 -3.82
N LYS A 10 -8.07 3.63 -5.11
CA LYS A 10 -8.46 4.70 -6.04
C LYS A 10 -9.81 5.32 -5.68
N GLY A 11 -10.01 6.57 -6.11
CA GLY A 11 -11.32 7.23 -6.06
C GLY A 11 -11.80 7.57 -4.65
N GLN A 12 -10.87 7.80 -3.71
CA GLN A 12 -11.22 8.31 -2.39
C GLN A 12 -11.73 9.75 -2.52
N ASP A 13 -12.98 9.99 -2.10
CA ASP A 13 -13.53 11.34 -1.93
C ASP A 13 -13.57 11.65 -0.43
N THR A 14 -12.80 12.66 -0.03
CA THR A 14 -12.66 13.10 1.36
C THR A 14 -13.31 14.45 1.60
N SER A 15 -14.04 14.99 0.61
CA SER A 15 -14.62 16.33 0.64
C SER A 15 -15.59 16.53 1.81
N GLU A 16 -16.42 15.53 2.12
CA GLU A 16 -17.36 15.58 3.25
C GLU A 16 -16.68 15.56 4.61
N LEU A 17 -15.46 14.99 4.70
CA LEU A 17 -14.68 14.93 5.93
C LEU A 17 -13.86 16.20 6.16
N GLY A 18 -13.74 17.08 5.16
CA GLY A 18 -12.91 18.29 5.24
C GLY A 18 -11.41 18.02 5.36
N VAL A 19 -10.97 16.79 5.06
CA VAL A 19 -9.56 16.39 5.08
C VAL A 19 -9.02 16.31 3.65
N LYS A 20 -7.72 16.54 3.48
CA LYS A 20 -7.08 16.45 2.16
C LYS A 20 -6.93 14.99 1.73
N GLU A 21 -7.36 14.68 0.51
CA GLU A 21 -7.10 13.41 -0.17
C GLU A 21 -5.59 13.22 -0.37
N PHE A 22 -5.01 12.14 0.15
CA PHE A 22 -3.57 11.92 0.18
C PHE A 22 -3.11 10.71 -0.64
N SER A 23 -4.03 9.90 -1.20
CA SER A 23 -3.65 8.73 -2.00
C SER A 23 -2.83 9.13 -3.22
N ALA A 24 -3.03 10.35 -3.75
CA ALA A 24 -2.22 10.92 -4.81
C ALA A 24 -0.72 10.97 -4.50
N THR A 25 -0.33 11.15 -3.24
CA THR A 25 1.07 11.22 -2.81
C THR A 25 1.79 9.88 -3.01
N PHE A 26 1.08 8.75 -2.97
CA PHE A 26 1.70 7.44 -3.24
C PHE A 26 2.24 7.34 -4.67
N ARG A 27 1.64 8.04 -5.65
CA ARG A 27 2.07 7.98 -7.06
C ARG A 27 3.43 8.61 -7.31
N VAL A 28 3.76 9.65 -6.54
CA VAL A 28 5.04 10.34 -6.72
C VAL A 28 6.18 9.65 -5.97
N LEU A 29 5.92 8.64 -5.14
CA LEU A 29 6.97 7.94 -4.39
C LEU A 29 8.05 7.35 -5.31
N GLU A 30 7.66 6.91 -6.50
CA GLU A 30 8.58 6.45 -7.54
C GLU A 30 9.53 7.57 -7.98
N ASP A 31 9.04 8.80 -8.16
CA ASP A 31 9.85 9.98 -8.47
C ASP A 31 10.86 10.32 -7.36
N TYR A 32 10.59 9.91 -6.11
CA TYR A 32 11.49 10.05 -4.97
C TYR A 32 12.44 8.85 -4.79
N GLY A 33 12.48 7.90 -5.74
CA GLY A 33 13.35 6.73 -5.70
C GLY A 33 12.86 5.58 -4.81
N ILE A 34 11.57 5.58 -4.44
CA ILE A 34 10.96 4.46 -3.73
C ILE A 34 10.35 3.50 -4.75
N GLU A 35 11.13 2.49 -5.14
CA GLU A 35 10.76 1.52 -6.18
C GLU A 35 10.14 0.23 -5.61
N LYS A 36 10.48 -0.11 -4.36
CA LYS A 36 10.08 -1.38 -3.73
C LYS A 36 8.89 -1.17 -2.81
N ILE A 37 7.69 -1.32 -3.38
CA ILE A 37 6.44 -1.23 -2.63
C ILE A 37 5.76 -2.60 -2.68
N TYR A 38 5.51 -3.16 -1.50
CA TYR A 38 4.93 -4.49 -1.34
C TYR A 38 3.53 -4.42 -0.75
N VAL A 39 2.60 -5.23 -1.27
CA VAL A 39 1.26 -5.39 -0.72
C VAL A 39 0.96 -6.87 -0.50
N VAL A 40 0.35 -7.18 0.65
CA VAL A 40 -0.03 -8.56 1.00
C VAL A 40 -1.27 -8.98 0.23
N GLU A 41 -1.17 -10.12 -0.46
CA GLU A 41 -2.23 -10.67 -1.31
C GLU A 41 -3.50 -10.98 -0.52
N GLU A 42 -3.35 -11.61 0.65
CA GLU A 42 -4.46 -11.98 1.53
C GLU A 42 -5.22 -10.74 2.02
N SER A 43 -4.51 -9.66 2.37
CA SER A 43 -5.13 -8.42 2.82
C SER A 43 -5.99 -7.76 1.73
N LEU A 44 -5.57 -7.84 0.45
CA LEU A 44 -6.35 -7.38 -0.69
C LEU A 44 -7.61 -8.25 -0.89
N LYS A 45 -7.45 -9.57 -0.89
CA LYS A 45 -8.55 -10.54 -1.09
C LYS A 45 -9.64 -10.41 -0.03
N GLU A 46 -9.26 -10.30 1.24
CA GLU A 46 -10.21 -10.13 2.35
C GLU A 46 -11.06 -8.85 2.22
N ARG A 47 -10.53 -7.82 1.57
CA ARG A 47 -11.20 -6.53 1.35
C ARG A 47 -11.86 -6.43 -0.03
N GLY A 48 -11.81 -7.50 -0.83
CA GLY A 48 -12.37 -7.55 -2.17
C GLY A 48 -11.70 -6.57 -3.15
N LEU A 49 -10.40 -6.31 -2.97
CA LEU A 49 -9.62 -5.41 -3.81
C LEU A 49 -8.70 -6.19 -4.74
N GLY A 50 -8.53 -5.70 -5.96
CA GLY A 50 -7.50 -6.09 -6.90
C GLY A 50 -6.40 -5.04 -7.04
N VAL A 51 -5.32 -5.38 -7.74
CA VAL A 51 -4.25 -4.41 -8.06
C VAL A 51 -4.78 -3.26 -8.90
N GLU A 52 -5.77 -3.51 -9.76
CA GLU A 52 -6.41 -2.47 -10.57
C GLU A 52 -7.16 -1.41 -9.75
N ASP A 53 -7.51 -1.71 -8.51
CA ASP A 53 -8.16 -0.77 -7.59
C ASP A 53 -7.15 0.17 -6.90
N LEU A 54 -5.84 -0.04 -7.09
CA LEU A 54 -4.78 0.67 -6.35
C LEU A 54 -4.17 1.84 -7.14
N VAL A 55 -3.96 2.98 -6.49
CA VAL A 55 -3.41 4.20 -7.13
C VAL A 55 -1.99 4.05 -7.68
N ILE A 56 -1.28 2.99 -7.29
CA ILE A 56 0.07 2.59 -7.71
C ILE A 56 0.08 1.12 -8.11
N GLN A 57 1.18 0.65 -8.69
CA GLN A 57 1.40 -0.76 -9.06
C GLN A 57 2.42 -1.41 -8.12
N PRO A 58 2.02 -1.86 -6.92
CA PRO A 58 2.92 -2.53 -5.99
C PRO A 58 3.20 -3.97 -6.42
N GLU A 59 4.28 -4.55 -5.89
CA GLU A 59 4.51 -5.98 -5.96
C GLU A 59 3.61 -6.70 -4.94
N VAL A 60 2.71 -7.56 -5.44
CA VAL A 60 1.83 -8.35 -4.58
C VAL A 60 2.57 -9.60 -4.12
N ILE A 61 2.66 -9.77 -2.81
CA ILE A 61 3.37 -10.87 -2.18
C ILE A 61 2.46 -11.66 -1.23
N PRO A 62 2.68 -12.96 -1.05
CA PRO A 62 1.98 -13.73 -0.02
C PRO A 62 2.46 -13.33 1.37
N ILE A 63 1.62 -13.51 2.39
CA ILE A 63 1.99 -13.22 3.79
C ILE A 63 3.25 -13.96 4.24
N SER A 64 3.50 -15.17 3.71
CA SER A 64 4.69 -15.97 4.02
C SER A 64 5.99 -15.28 3.62
N ARG A 65 5.99 -14.42 2.60
CA ARG A 65 7.18 -13.69 2.13
C ARG A 65 7.46 -12.43 2.95
N VAL A 66 6.50 -11.94 3.73
CA VAL A 66 6.66 -10.71 4.52
C VAL A 66 7.73 -10.89 5.59
N ALA A 67 7.75 -12.02 6.29
CA ALA A 67 8.75 -12.29 7.32
C ALA A 67 10.17 -12.23 6.76
N GLU A 68 10.40 -12.85 5.60
CA GLU A 68 11.71 -12.85 4.92
C GLU A 68 12.13 -11.44 4.49
N LEU A 69 11.20 -10.59 4.02
CA LEU A 69 11.50 -9.21 3.68
C LEU A 69 11.82 -8.36 4.91
N MET A 70 11.11 -8.58 6.02
CA MET A 70 11.35 -7.88 7.29
C MET A 70 12.73 -8.23 7.86
N GLU A 71 13.15 -9.49 7.78
CA GLU A 71 14.48 -9.94 8.23
C GLU A 71 15.63 -9.31 7.42
N GLN A 72 15.38 -8.93 6.17
CA GLN A 72 16.37 -8.26 5.31
C GLN A 72 16.59 -6.79 5.65
N GLN A 73 15.76 -6.18 6.51
CA GLN A 73 15.87 -4.77 6.85
C GLN A 73 16.65 -4.60 8.16
N ASP A 74 17.64 -3.71 8.15
CA ASP A 74 18.37 -3.34 9.38
C ASP A 74 17.49 -2.53 10.34
N ILE A 75 16.52 -1.78 9.80
CA ILE A 75 15.64 -0.87 10.56
C ILE A 75 14.20 -1.07 10.09
N LEU A 76 13.30 -1.30 11.04
CA LEU A 76 11.86 -1.35 10.84
C LEU A 76 11.19 -0.15 11.52
N LEU A 77 10.42 0.62 10.76
CA LEU A 77 9.59 1.70 11.27
C LEU A 77 8.12 1.26 11.23
N SER A 78 7.47 1.23 12.38
CA SER A 78 6.06 0.83 12.54
C SER A 78 5.17 2.07 12.76
N PHE A 79 4.02 2.08 12.10
CA PHE A 79 3.01 3.15 12.16
C PHE A 79 1.62 2.53 12.30
#